data_AF-A0A4T2A2G6-F1
#
_entry.id   AF-A0A4T2A2G6-F1
#
_cell.length_a   1.000
_cell.length_b   1.000
_cell.length_c   1.000
_cell.angle_alpha   90.00
_cell.angle_beta   90.00
_cell.angle_gamma   90.00
#
_symmetry.space_group_name_H-M   'P 1'
#
loop_
_entity.id
_entity.type
_entity.pdbx_description
1 polymer ?
#
loop_
_entity_poly.entity_id
_entity_poly.type
_entity_poly.pdbx_seq_one_letter_code
_entity_poly.pdbx_strand_id
1 'polypeptide(L)'
;MKNQSGWTGLGALAVVLSAAMGALLAHYIVSSFDQTTPPVVQWGLLTVFLLPMGFAIQLWVNLNGTRETKGLSGSERRRIRVTVAEKIRQVQIALSFYMLSAIVIALGLWFSPASWAVYHAVTVFTGLSLGISVSSFFLILHEWREISNFKSTVFERSSRNKQLAKKLGALGPKSGK
;
A
#
# COMPACT_ATOMS: atom_id res chain seq x y z
N MET A 1 2.15 16.32 -14.89
CA MET A 1 1.76 14.98 -14.43
C MET A 1 0.95 14.36 -15.55
N LYS A 2 1.59 13.51 -16.38
CA LYS A 2 0.91 12.73 -17.43
C LYS A 2 -0.13 11.83 -16.75
N ASN A 3 -1.26 11.59 -17.42
CA ASN A 3 -2.33 10.66 -17.03
C ASN A 3 -1.79 9.45 -16.27
N GLN A 4 -1.79 9.50 -14.94
CA GLN A 4 -1.64 8.33 -14.10
C GLN A 4 -3.05 7.89 -13.73
N SER A 5 -3.69 7.17 -14.66
CA SER A 5 -4.79 6.31 -14.27
C SER A 5 -4.20 5.33 -13.26
N GLY A 6 -4.60 5.42 -11.99
CA GLY A 6 -4.11 4.52 -10.96
C GLY A 6 -4.32 3.06 -11.35
N TRP A 7 -3.50 2.17 -10.76
CA TRP A 7 -3.60 0.70 -10.85
C TRP A 7 -4.20 0.23 -12.18
N THR A 8 -3.42 0.41 -13.25
CA THR A 8 -3.81 0.05 -14.62
C THR A 8 -4.28 -1.41 -14.71
N GLY A 9 -4.91 -1.79 -15.83
CA GLY A 9 -5.26 -3.19 -16.10
C GLY A 9 -4.09 -4.18 -15.92
N LEU A 10 -2.85 -3.73 -16.16
CA LEU A 10 -1.62 -4.47 -15.86
C LEU A 10 -1.41 -4.73 -14.37
N GLY A 11 -1.66 -3.73 -13.51
CA GLY A 11 -1.60 -3.89 -12.06
C GLY A 11 -2.68 -4.84 -11.54
N ALA A 12 -3.91 -4.72 -12.06
CA ALA A 12 -4.99 -5.65 -11.72
C ALA A 12 -4.66 -7.09 -12.16
N LEU A 13 -4.12 -7.26 -13.37
CA LEU A 13 -3.69 -8.56 -13.89
C LEU A 13 -2.55 -9.15 -13.04
N ALA A 14 -1.56 -8.34 -12.65
CA ALA A 14 -0.49 -8.78 -11.76
C ALA A 14 -1.03 -9.21 -10.37
N VAL A 15 -2.06 -8.53 -9.85
CA VAL A 15 -2.71 -8.94 -8.60
C VAL A 15 -3.43 -10.28 -8.77
N VAL A 16 -4.19 -10.46 -9.86
CA VAL A 16 -4.92 -11.70 -10.14
C VAL A 16 -3.97 -12.88 -10.35
N LEU A 17 -2.89 -12.70 -11.13
CA LEU A 17 -1.87 -13.74 -11.32
C LEU A 17 -1.18 -14.10 -10.01
N SER A 18 -0.82 -13.11 -9.21
CA SER A 18 -0.20 -13.34 -7.90
C SER A 18 -1.15 -14.08 -6.94
N ALA A 19 -2.44 -13.71 -6.95
CA ALA A 19 -3.49 -14.40 -6.18
C ALA A 19 -3.63 -15.87 -6.60
N ALA A 20 -3.71 -16.13 -7.90
CA ALA A 20 -3.80 -17.49 -8.44
C ALA A 20 -2.56 -18.31 -8.10
N MET A 21 -1.36 -17.74 -8.25
CA MET A 21 -0.10 -18.39 -7.91
C MET A 21 -0.03 -18.72 -6.41
N GLY A 22 -0.41 -17.77 -5.54
CA GLY A 22 -0.45 -17.98 -4.09
C GLY A 22 -1.45 -19.07 -3.69
N ALA A 23 -2.63 -19.10 -4.30
CA ALA A 23 -3.65 -20.12 -4.07
C ALA A 23 -3.17 -21.51 -4.51
N LEU A 24 -2.57 -21.61 -5.71
CA LEU A 24 -2.05 -22.87 -6.26
C LEU A 24 -0.90 -23.42 -5.42
N LEU A 25 0.03 -22.57 -5.00
CA LEU A 25 1.13 -22.97 -4.12
C LEU A 25 0.60 -23.50 -2.78
N ALA A 26 -0.34 -22.78 -2.16
CA ALA A 26 -0.95 -23.21 -0.91
C ALA A 26 -1.75 -24.51 -1.07
N HIS A 27 -2.47 -24.67 -2.18
CA HIS A 27 -3.18 -25.92 -2.50
C HIS A 27 -2.20 -27.08 -2.65
N TYR A 28 -1.12 -26.92 -3.41
CA TYR A 28 -0.11 -27.95 -3.59
C TYR A 28 0.53 -28.36 -2.27
N ILE A 29 0.98 -27.38 -1.47
CA ILE A 29 1.57 -27.62 -0.14
C ILE A 29 0.58 -28.38 0.73
N VAL A 30 -0.66 -27.91 0.83
CA VAL A 30 -1.63 -28.51 1.74
C VAL A 30 -2.06 -29.91 1.30
N SER A 31 -2.14 -30.15 -0.01
CA SER A 31 -2.47 -31.46 -0.59
C SER A 31 -1.35 -32.50 -0.43
N SER A 32 -0.12 -32.05 -0.20
CA SER A 32 1.04 -32.93 -0.01
C SER A 32 1.18 -33.49 1.40
N PHE A 33 0.40 -32.98 2.36
CA PHE A 33 0.44 -33.46 3.74
C PHE A 33 -0.40 -34.72 3.94
N ASP A 34 0.04 -35.56 4.87
CA ASP A 34 -0.71 -36.72 5.32
C ASP A 34 -1.96 -36.30 6.10
N GLN A 35 -3.12 -36.68 5.57
CA GLN A 35 -4.42 -36.30 6.13
C GLN A 35 -4.88 -37.18 7.29
N THR A 36 -4.10 -38.22 7.63
CA THR A 36 -4.40 -39.10 8.78
C THR A 36 -4.15 -38.43 10.13
N THR A 37 -3.40 -37.33 10.16
CA THR A 37 -3.10 -36.57 11.37
C THR A 37 -3.91 -35.27 11.44
N PRO A 38 -4.23 -34.79 12.66
CA PRO A 38 -4.89 -33.49 12.82
C PRO A 38 -4.02 -32.36 12.24
N PRO A 39 -4.62 -31.42 11.49
CA PRO A 39 -3.86 -30.36 10.86
C PRO A 39 -3.25 -29.40 11.90
N VAL A 40 -1.99 -29.00 11.66
CA VAL A 40 -1.28 -28.05 12.53
C VAL A 40 -1.61 -26.62 12.11
N VAL A 41 -2.16 -25.83 13.03
CA VAL A 41 -2.58 -24.44 12.80
C VAL A 41 -1.36 -23.54 12.59
N GLN A 42 -1.29 -22.88 11.44
CA GLN A 42 -0.13 -22.07 11.03
C GLN A 42 -0.32 -20.58 11.35
N TRP A 43 -0.39 -20.23 12.64
CA TRP A 43 -0.56 -18.83 13.08
C TRP A 43 0.53 -17.88 12.55
N GLY A 44 1.73 -18.39 12.27
CA GLY A 44 2.82 -17.62 11.68
C GLY A 44 2.51 -17.07 10.28
N LEU A 45 1.66 -17.74 9.49
CA LEU A 45 1.28 -17.19 8.17
C LEU A 45 0.40 -15.95 8.28
N LEU A 46 -0.43 -15.86 9.31
CA LEU A 46 -1.26 -14.70 9.57
C LEU A 46 -0.40 -13.45 9.87
N THR A 47 0.70 -13.62 10.61
CA THR A 47 1.59 -12.48 10.93
C THR A 47 2.33 -11.99 9.69
N VAL A 48 2.81 -12.91 8.84
CA VAL A 48 3.43 -12.56 7.55
C VAL A 48 2.45 -11.83 6.64
N PHE A 49 1.19 -12.27 6.61
CA PHE A 49 0.13 -11.63 5.82
C PHE A 49 -0.14 -10.18 6.24
N LEU A 50 0.00 -9.87 7.53
CA LEU A 50 -0.24 -8.53 8.07
C LEU A 50 0.93 -7.55 7.84
N LEU A 51 2.13 -8.00 7.47
CA LEU A 51 3.29 -7.11 7.28
C LEU A 51 3.03 -5.98 6.26
N PRO A 52 2.44 -6.23 5.07
CA PRO A 52 2.13 -5.17 4.12
C PRO A 52 1.11 -4.13 4.62
N MET A 53 0.30 -4.48 5.63
CA MET A 53 -0.63 -3.54 6.25
C MET A 53 0.10 -2.36 6.91
N GLY A 54 1.23 -2.61 7.58
CA GLY A 54 2.03 -1.55 8.21
C GLY A 54 2.50 -0.51 7.20
N PHE A 55 2.98 -0.96 6.04
CA PHE A 55 3.38 -0.06 4.95
C PHE A 55 2.21 0.70 4.32
N ALA A 56 1.06 0.05 4.18
CA ALA A 56 -0.16 0.69 3.69
C ALA A 56 -0.64 1.81 4.64
N ILE A 57 -0.63 1.57 5.96
CA ILE A 57 -0.94 2.59 6.98
C ILE A 57 0.02 3.77 6.85
N GLN A 58 1.32 3.47 6.79
CA GLN A 58 2.36 4.47 6.69
C GLN A 58 2.15 5.31 5.42
N LEU A 59 1.81 4.68 4.28
CA LEU A 59 1.55 5.38 3.01
C LEU A 59 0.32 6.29 3.11
N TRP A 60 -0.73 5.80 3.76
CA TRP A 60 -1.94 6.57 4.01
C TRP A 60 -1.67 7.83 4.82
N VAL A 61 -0.89 7.74 5.91
CA VAL A 61 -0.45 8.90 6.70
C VAL A 61 0.35 9.88 5.84
N ASN A 62 1.27 9.38 5.02
CA ASN A 62 2.09 10.22 4.16
C ASN A 62 1.31 10.95 3.06
N LEU A 63 0.33 10.28 2.45
CA LEU A 63 -0.59 10.84 1.47
C LEU A 63 -1.42 11.96 2.10
N ASN A 64 -1.98 11.73 3.29
CA ASN A 64 -2.72 12.76 4.02
C ASN A 64 -1.86 13.99 4.31
N GLY A 65 -0.62 13.81 4.78
CA GLY A 65 0.31 14.93 5.01
C GLY A 65 0.71 15.69 3.73
N THR A 66 0.59 15.07 2.55
CA THR A 66 0.90 15.76 1.27
C THR A 66 -0.12 16.87 0.97
N ARG A 67 -1.36 16.75 1.45
CA ARG A 67 -2.40 17.78 1.28
C ARG A 67 -2.10 19.09 2.03
N GLU A 68 -1.23 19.01 3.03
CA GLU A 68 -0.85 20.11 3.92
C GLU A 68 0.53 20.70 3.57
N THR A 69 1.16 20.21 2.50
CA THR A 69 2.51 20.66 2.11
C THR A 69 2.50 22.15 1.73
N LYS A 70 3.29 22.95 2.45
CA LYS A 70 3.48 24.39 2.20
C LYS A 70 4.34 24.59 0.96
N GLY A 71 4.08 25.66 0.19
CA GLY A 71 4.86 26.02 -1.01
C GLY A 71 4.26 25.59 -2.36
N LEU A 72 3.03 25.06 -2.36
CA LEU A 72 2.26 24.79 -3.57
C LEU A 72 1.45 26.01 -4.00
N SER A 73 1.39 26.29 -5.30
CA SER A 73 0.43 27.26 -5.84
C SER A 73 -1.01 26.76 -5.71
N GLY A 74 -1.99 27.66 -5.74
CA GLY A 74 -3.41 27.29 -5.59
C GLY A 74 -3.90 26.29 -6.65
N SER A 75 -3.43 26.42 -7.90
CA SER A 75 -3.77 25.52 -9.00
C SER A 75 -3.09 24.14 -8.86
N GLU A 76 -1.83 24.09 -8.43
CA GLU A 76 -1.12 22.83 -8.12
C GLU A 76 -1.79 22.10 -6.96
N ARG A 77 -2.16 22.83 -5.89
CA ARG A 77 -2.85 22.26 -4.73
C ARG A 77 -4.16 21.59 -5.12
N ARG A 78 -4.94 22.20 -6.02
CA ARG A 78 -6.21 21.61 -6.52
C ARG A 78 -5.96 20.30 -7.28
N ARG A 79 -4.97 20.26 -8.18
CA ARG A 79 -4.63 19.05 -8.95
C ARG A 79 -4.13 17.92 -8.04
N ILE A 80 -3.22 18.23 -7.12
CA ILE A 80 -2.67 17.27 -6.16
C ILE A 80 -3.76 16.72 -5.26
N ARG A 81 -4.70 17.54 -4.79
CA ARG A 81 -5.79 17.10 -3.92
C ARG A 81 -6.64 16.00 -4.57
N VAL A 82 -6.94 16.14 -5.86
CA VAL A 82 -7.71 15.14 -6.63
C VAL A 82 -6.90 13.84 -6.75
N THR A 83 -5.66 13.91 -7.24
CA THR A 83 -4.81 12.72 -7.40
C THR A 83 -4.53 12.00 -6.08
N VAL A 84 -4.28 12.74 -4.99
CA VAL A 84 -4.05 12.18 -3.66
C VAL A 84 -5.34 11.54 -3.11
N ALA A 85 -6.52 12.09 -3.39
CA ALA A 85 -7.78 11.48 -2.96
C ALA A 85 -8.00 10.09 -3.59
N GLU A 86 -7.70 9.94 -4.88
CA GLU A 86 -7.80 8.65 -5.57
C GLU A 86 -6.83 7.62 -5.00
N LYS A 87 -5.57 8.00 -4.76
CA LYS A 87 -4.56 7.11 -4.16
C LYS A 87 -4.91 6.75 -2.71
N ILE A 88 -5.46 7.69 -1.92
CA ILE A 88 -5.97 7.40 -0.57
C ILE A 88 -7.08 6.36 -0.63
N ARG A 89 -8.02 6.48 -1.58
CA ARG A 89 -9.11 5.51 -1.75
C ARG A 89 -8.56 4.11 -2.05
N GLN A 90 -7.55 4.00 -2.92
CA GLN A 90 -6.90 2.73 -3.22
C GLN A 90 -6.22 2.11 -2.00
N VAL A 91 -5.49 2.90 -1.22
CA VAL A 91 -4.85 2.44 0.01
C VAL A 91 -5.90 2.01 1.06
N GLN A 92 -7.01 2.74 1.17
CA GLN A 92 -8.13 2.35 2.04
C GLN A 92 -8.74 1.01 1.62
N ILE A 93 -8.96 0.78 0.32
CA ILE A 93 -9.45 -0.51 -0.19
C ILE A 93 -8.48 -1.65 0.18
N ALA A 94 -7.17 -1.43 0.00
CA ALA A 94 -6.16 -2.43 0.37
C ALA A 94 -6.16 -2.71 1.89
N LEU A 95 -6.25 -1.67 2.73
CA LEU A 95 -6.32 -1.82 4.19
C LEU A 95 -7.58 -2.57 4.63
N SER A 96 -8.74 -2.24 4.05
CA SER A 96 -10.00 -2.95 4.30
C SER A 96 -9.89 -4.42 3.89
N PHE A 97 -9.28 -4.72 2.75
CA PHE A 97 -9.03 -6.09 2.30
C PHE A 97 -8.14 -6.86 3.28
N TYR A 98 -7.04 -6.26 3.76
CA TYR A 98 -6.16 -6.90 4.73
C TYR A 98 -6.88 -7.20 6.05
N MET A 99 -7.65 -6.24 6.57
CA MET A 99 -8.41 -6.43 7.81
C MET A 99 -9.46 -7.53 7.69
N LEU A 100 -10.29 -7.49 6.65
CA LEU A 100 -11.36 -8.48 6.46
C LEU A 100 -10.77 -9.87 6.22
N SER A 101 -9.73 -9.98 5.39
CA SER A 101 -9.07 -11.25 5.11
C SER A 101 -8.39 -11.82 6.36
N ALA A 102 -7.74 -10.98 7.18
CA ALA A 102 -7.14 -11.43 8.43
C ALA A 102 -8.17 -11.99 9.41
N ILE A 103 -9.35 -11.36 9.53
CA ILE A 103 -10.46 -11.85 10.36
C ILE A 103 -10.93 -13.21 9.84
N VAL A 104 -11.16 -13.34 8.53
CA VAL A 104 -11.61 -14.59 7.91
C VAL A 104 -10.57 -15.71 8.11
N ILE A 105 -9.28 -15.41 7.90
CA ILE A 105 -8.19 -16.36 8.12
C ILE A 105 -8.12 -16.77 9.60
N ALA A 106 -8.17 -15.82 10.53
CA ALA A 106 -8.10 -16.12 11.96
C ALA A 106 -9.26 -17.01 12.42
N LEU A 107 -10.50 -16.70 12.01
CA LEU A 107 -11.67 -17.52 12.29
C LEU A 107 -11.55 -18.90 11.63
N GLY A 108 -11.11 -18.93 10.37
CA GLY A 108 -10.88 -20.18 9.65
C GLY A 108 -9.87 -21.08 10.34
N LEU A 109 -8.74 -20.52 10.77
CA LEU A 109 -7.70 -21.24 11.51
C LEU A 109 -8.20 -21.75 12.87
N TRP A 110 -9.07 -20.98 13.53
CA TRP A 110 -9.71 -21.42 14.79
C TRP A 110 -10.57 -22.67 14.62
N PHE A 111 -11.35 -22.76 13.53
CA PHE A 111 -12.20 -23.93 13.24
C PHE A 111 -11.47 -25.08 12.53
N SER A 112 -10.26 -24.82 12.03
CA SER A 112 -9.50 -25.76 11.20
C SER A 112 -9.15 -27.11 11.86
N PRO A 113 -8.92 -27.23 13.19
CA PRO A 113 -8.62 -28.52 13.80
C PRO A 113 -9.80 -29.52 13.74
N ALA A 114 -11.03 -29.04 13.56
CA ALA A 114 -12.22 -29.88 13.52
C ALA A 114 -12.47 -30.58 12.18
N SER A 115 -11.83 -30.10 11.09
CA SER A 115 -12.06 -30.64 9.75
C SER A 115 -10.91 -30.32 8.80
N TRP A 116 -10.40 -31.36 8.14
CA TRP A 116 -9.39 -31.20 7.09
C TRP A 116 -9.93 -30.34 5.94
N ALA A 117 -11.18 -30.51 5.53
CA ALA A 117 -11.78 -29.69 4.47
C ALA A 117 -11.74 -28.20 4.81
N VAL A 118 -12.00 -27.84 6.07
CA VAL A 118 -11.92 -26.45 6.55
C VAL A 118 -10.48 -25.96 6.54
N TYR A 119 -9.54 -26.73 7.10
CA TYR A 119 -8.12 -26.35 7.08
C TYR A 119 -7.59 -26.14 5.66
N HIS A 120 -7.93 -27.05 4.73
CA HIS A 120 -7.57 -26.93 3.33
C HIS A 120 -8.11 -25.63 2.70
N ALA A 121 -9.40 -25.36 2.85
CA ALA A 121 -10.02 -24.16 2.31
C ALA A 121 -9.39 -22.87 2.87
N VAL A 122 -9.14 -22.84 4.18
CA VAL A 122 -8.52 -21.69 4.87
C VAL A 122 -7.07 -21.50 4.41
N THR A 123 -6.32 -22.58 4.22
CA THR A 123 -4.92 -22.52 3.79
C THR A 123 -4.82 -22.00 2.35
N VAL A 124 -5.67 -22.48 1.45
CA VAL A 124 -5.75 -21.99 0.06
C VAL A 124 -6.16 -20.51 0.03
N PHE A 125 -7.16 -20.12 0.84
CA PHE A 125 -7.56 -18.71 0.96
C PHE A 125 -6.45 -17.83 1.53
N THR A 126 -5.68 -18.33 2.49
CA THR A 126 -4.51 -17.63 3.06
C THR A 126 -3.43 -17.44 1.98
N GLY A 127 -3.14 -18.47 1.18
CA GLY A 127 -2.22 -18.39 0.05
C GLY A 127 -2.65 -17.38 -1.01
N LEU A 128 -3.95 -17.40 -1.37
CA LEU A 128 -4.55 -16.41 -2.27
C LEU A 128 -4.37 -14.99 -1.73
N SER A 129 -4.70 -14.80 -0.45
CA SER A 129 -4.63 -13.50 0.21
C SER A 129 -3.18 -12.99 0.31
N LEU A 130 -2.23 -13.87 0.61
CA LEU A 130 -0.79 -13.57 0.59
C LEU A 130 -0.32 -13.16 -0.81
N GLY A 131 -0.75 -13.88 -1.85
CA GLY A 131 -0.47 -13.52 -3.24
C GLY A 131 -0.95 -12.11 -3.59
N ILE A 132 -2.18 -11.76 -3.20
CA ILE A 132 -2.71 -10.40 -3.36
C ILE A 132 -1.83 -9.41 -2.59
N SER A 133 -1.56 -9.69 -1.31
CA SER A 133 -0.83 -8.82 -0.39
C SER A 133 0.57 -8.46 -0.87
N VAL A 134 1.30 -9.44 -1.42
CA VAL A 134 2.64 -9.22 -2.00
C VAL A 134 2.57 -8.33 -3.23
N SER A 135 1.62 -8.57 -4.14
CA SER A 135 1.48 -7.78 -5.37
C SER A 135 1.07 -6.33 -5.07
N SER A 136 0.08 -6.15 -4.20
CA SER A 136 -0.35 -4.82 -3.73
C SER A 136 0.76 -4.09 -2.97
N PHE A 137 1.61 -4.80 -2.23
CA PHE A 137 2.76 -4.22 -1.55
C PHE A 137 3.75 -3.56 -2.53
N PHE A 138 4.10 -4.22 -3.63
CA PHE A 138 5.00 -3.62 -4.64
C PHE A 138 4.40 -2.38 -5.30
N LEU A 139 3.08 -2.39 -5.57
CA LEU A 139 2.37 -1.22 -6.09
C LEU A 139 2.40 -0.06 -5.08
N ILE A 140 2.15 -0.35 -3.81
CA ILE A 140 2.22 0.62 -2.69
C ILE A 140 3.64 1.19 -2.55
N LEU A 141 4.68 0.37 -2.66
CA LEU A 141 6.07 0.83 -2.60
C LEU A 141 6.43 1.77 -3.76
N HIS A 142 5.97 1.46 -4.96
CA HIS A 142 6.17 2.34 -6.11
C HIS A 142 5.55 3.72 -5.87
N GLU A 143 4.30 3.73 -5.41
CA GLU A 143 3.56 4.96 -5.07
C GLU A 143 4.24 5.76 -3.95
N TRP A 144 4.72 5.07 -2.92
CA TRP A 144 5.47 5.68 -1.84
C TRP A 144 6.69 6.45 -2.33
N ARG A 145 7.50 5.84 -3.22
CA ARG A 145 8.70 6.48 -3.78
C ARG A 145 8.33 7.74 -4.58
N GLU A 146 7.27 7.68 -5.36
CA GLU A 146 6.81 8.82 -6.15
C GLU A 146 6.40 10.00 -5.24
N ILE A 147 5.65 9.73 -4.17
CA ILE A 147 5.23 10.77 -3.21
C ILE A 147 6.44 11.35 -2.47
N SER A 148 7.40 10.51 -2.09
CA SER A 148 8.63 10.96 -1.43
C SER A 148 9.44 11.90 -2.33
N ASN A 149 9.63 11.53 -3.60
CA ASN A 149 10.30 12.36 -4.61
C ASN A 149 9.54 13.66 -4.92
N PHE A 150 8.21 13.61 -4.90
CA PHE A 150 7.39 14.81 -5.05
C PHE A 150 7.61 15.78 -3.88
N LYS A 151 7.55 15.28 -2.64
CA LYS A 151 7.77 16.10 -1.44
C LYS A 151 9.17 16.73 -1.42
N SER A 152 10.22 15.99 -1.78
CA SER A 152 11.58 16.54 -1.84
C SER A 152 11.69 17.67 -2.88
N THR A 153 11.13 17.46 -4.07
CA THR A 153 11.12 18.46 -5.15
C THR A 153 10.40 19.75 -4.74
N VAL A 154 9.24 19.64 -4.08
CA VAL A 154 8.48 20.81 -3.60
C VAL A 154 9.26 21.54 -2.50
N PHE A 155 9.87 20.80 -1.59
CA PHE A 155 10.68 21.37 -0.52
C PHE A 155 11.88 22.15 -1.08
N GLU A 156 12.65 21.57 -2.01
CA GLU A 156 13.78 22.23 -2.67
C GLU A 156 13.37 23.51 -3.40
N ARG A 157 12.24 23.49 -4.13
CA ARG A 157 11.70 24.68 -4.78
C ARG A 157 11.35 25.77 -3.77
N SER A 158 10.69 25.39 -2.67
CA SER A 158 10.34 26.35 -1.61
C SER A 158 11.59 26.96 -0.95
N SER A 159 12.63 26.17 -0.74
CA SER A 159 13.91 26.61 -0.17
C SER A 159 14.64 27.55 -1.13
N ARG A 160 14.72 27.19 -2.42
CA ARG A 160 15.31 28.03 -3.46
C ARG A 160 14.59 29.37 -3.60
N ASN A 161 13.26 29.38 -3.58
CA ASN A 161 12.49 30.62 -3.65
C ASN A 161 12.71 31.51 -2.43
N LYS A 162 12.83 30.94 -1.23
CA LYS A 162 13.21 31.69 -0.02
C LYS A 162 14.61 32.28 -0.13
N GLN A 163 15.58 31.53 -0.64
CA GLN A 163 16.95 32.02 -0.84
C GLN A 163 17.00 33.14 -1.88
N LEU A 164 16.28 33.00 -3.00
CA LEU A 164 16.16 34.03 -4.03
C LEU A 164 15.50 35.29 -3.48
N ALA A 165 14.39 35.18 -2.74
CA ALA A 165 13.74 36.31 -2.09
C ALA A 165 14.69 37.05 -1.12
N LYS A 166 15.49 36.30 -0.35
CA LYS A 166 16.50 36.88 0.55
C LYS A 166 17.59 37.64 -0.21
N LYS A 167 18.09 37.07 -1.32
CA LYS A 167 19.10 37.70 -2.18
C LYS A 167 18.56 38.95 -2.89
N LEU A 168 17.33 38.89 -3.41
CA LEU A 168 16.65 40.03 -4.04
C LEU A 168 16.37 41.15 -3.02
N GLY A 169 15.96 40.80 -1.80
CA GLY A 169 15.78 41.77 -0.71
C GLY A 169 17.08 42.45 -0.29
N ALA A 170 18.22 41.75 -0.34
CA ALA A 170 19.54 42.34 -0.11
C ALA A 170 20.02 43.26 -1.24
N LEU A 171 19.45 43.14 -2.44
CA LEU A 171 19.75 43.98 -3.61
C LEU A 171 18.76 45.15 -3.78
N GLY A 172 17.63 45.14 -3.07
CA GLY A 172 16.70 46.27 -3.05
C GLY A 172 17.38 47.52 -2.47
N PRO A 173 17.09 48.72 -2.99
CA PRO A 173 17.75 49.93 -2.54
C PRO A 173 17.59 50.05 -1.03
N LYS A 174 18.71 50.23 -0.31
CA LYS A 174 18.65 50.84 1.02
C LYS A 174 17.95 52.17 0.81
N SER A 175 16.66 52.24 1.16
CA SER A 175 15.98 53.51 1.31
C SER A 175 16.84 54.32 2.25
N GLY A 176 17.57 55.29 1.67
CA GLY A 176 18.42 56.20 2.42
C GLY A 176 17.58 56.84 3.51
N LYS A 177 18.09 56.77 4.74
CA LYS A 177 17.80 57.78 5.74
C LYS A 177 18.63 59.01 5.39
#